data_AF-A0A3D5DGU7-F1
#
_entry.id   AF-A0A3D5DGU7-F1
#
_cell.length_a   1.000
_cell.length_b   1.000
_cell.length_c   1.000
_cell.angle_alpha   90.00
_cell.angle_beta   90.00
_cell.angle_gamma   90.00
#
_symmetry.space_group_name_H-M   'P 1'
#
loop_
_entity.id
_entity.type
_entity.pdbx_description
1 polymer ?
#
loop_
_entity_poly.entity_id
_entity_poly.type
_entity_poly.pdbx_seq_one_letter_code
_entity_poly.pdbx_strand_id
1 'polypeptide(L)'
;RAGNVSEALEHYAIAYRDDPASRAATYGYANMLNLAGKPAAAKKHLRDSSFVEKGDPRFFKLLAEAENDIGNIANSHFSLSEYYRSLGELRLALQQLYLAQKTSDITNYQRLRIDARMDEINEELVQLEQGTMERERKRKERRR
;
A
#
# COMPACT_ATOMS: atom_id res chain seq x y z
N ARG A 1 1.86 -25.70 13.53
CA ARG A 1 1.63 -24.41 12.85
C ARG A 1 2.68 -23.36 13.22
N ALA A 2 3.00 -23.14 14.50
CA ALA A 2 4.07 -22.20 14.90
C ALA A 2 5.48 -22.61 14.39
N GLY A 3 5.82 -23.91 14.39
CA GLY A 3 7.11 -24.40 13.91
C GLY A 3 7.44 -24.03 12.46
N ASN A 4 6.46 -24.14 11.55
CA ASN A 4 6.66 -23.80 10.13
C ASN A 4 6.88 -22.29 9.90
N VAL A 5 6.32 -21.43 10.75
CA VAL A 5 6.49 -19.97 10.64
C VAL A 5 7.89 -19.57 11.08
N SER A 6 8.42 -20.17 12.16
CA SER A 6 9.77 -19.90 12.64
C SER A 6 10.84 -20.36 11.65
N GLU A 7 10.70 -21.55 11.08
CA GLU A 7 11.62 -22.08 10.05
C GLU A 7 11.58 -21.24 8.78
N ALA A 8 10.38 -20.91 8.27
CA ALA A 8 10.25 -20.06 7.09
C ALA A 8 10.80 -18.64 7.32
N LEU A 9 10.62 -18.09 8.53
CA LEU A 9 11.20 -16.80 8.90
C LEU A 9 12.72 -16.82 8.80
N GLU A 10 13.38 -17.88 9.28
CA GLU A 10 14.82 -18.03 9.20
C GLU A 10 15.30 -18.16 7.74
N HIS A 11 14.62 -18.99 6.93
CA HIS A 11 14.94 -19.11 5.51
C HIS A 11 14.85 -17.78 4.76
N TYR A 12 13.78 -17.01 5.00
CA TYR A 12 13.65 -15.70 4.36
C TYR A 12 14.60 -14.64 4.92
N ALA A 13 14.97 -14.74 6.20
CA ALA A 13 16.00 -13.88 6.78
C ALA A 13 17.37 -14.10 6.11
N ILE A 14 17.73 -15.37 5.87
CA ILE A 14 18.95 -15.76 5.15
C ILE A 14 18.87 -15.25 3.71
N ALA A 15 17.77 -15.54 2.99
CA ALA A 15 17.61 -15.09 1.61
C ALA A 15 17.70 -13.56 1.47
N TYR A 16 17.15 -12.80 2.42
CA TYR A 16 17.25 -11.33 2.40
C TYR A 16 18.66 -10.85 2.71
N ARG A 17 19.36 -11.47 3.66
CA ARG A 17 20.76 -11.14 3.96
C ARG A 17 21.67 -11.38 2.75
N ASP A 18 21.44 -12.48 2.04
CA ASP A 18 22.27 -12.90 0.91
C ASP A 18 21.97 -12.05 -0.34
N ASP A 19 20.72 -11.60 -0.54
CA ASP A 19 20.33 -10.66 -1.59
C ASP A 19 19.27 -9.63 -1.11
N PRO A 20 19.70 -8.50 -0.53
CA PRO A 20 18.79 -7.45 -0.06
C PRO A 20 18.03 -6.72 -1.19
N ALA A 21 18.50 -6.82 -2.43
CA ALA A 21 17.85 -6.23 -3.59
C ALA A 21 16.72 -7.12 -4.15
N SER A 22 16.66 -8.39 -3.75
CA SER A 22 15.59 -9.30 -4.13
C SER A 22 14.27 -8.89 -3.49
N ARG A 23 13.29 -8.54 -4.35
CA ARG A 23 11.89 -8.31 -3.94
C ARG A 23 11.28 -9.53 -3.29
N ALA A 24 11.59 -10.72 -3.80
CA ALA A 24 11.05 -11.96 -3.27
C ALA A 24 11.55 -12.23 -1.85
N ALA A 25 12.85 -12.03 -1.60
CA ALA A 25 13.43 -12.17 -0.28
C ALA A 25 12.90 -11.09 0.69
N THR A 26 12.88 -9.83 0.24
CA THR A 26 12.40 -8.70 1.04
C THR A 26 10.95 -8.89 1.48
N TYR A 27 10.03 -9.17 0.55
CA TYR A 27 8.61 -9.33 0.88
C TYR A 27 8.32 -10.65 1.59
N GLY A 28 9.06 -11.71 1.26
CA GLY A 28 8.95 -12.98 1.98
C GLY A 28 9.32 -12.82 3.44
N TYR A 29 10.42 -12.12 3.73
CA TYR A 29 10.85 -11.84 5.09
C TYR A 29 9.86 -10.95 5.84
N ALA A 30 9.39 -9.85 5.23
CA ALA A 30 8.36 -8.98 5.81
C ALA A 30 7.07 -9.75 6.16
N ASN A 31 6.61 -10.61 5.25
CA ASN A 31 5.42 -11.44 5.47
C ASN A 31 5.61 -12.41 6.64
N MET A 32 6.77 -13.09 6.71
CA MET A 32 7.07 -13.98 7.82
C MET A 32 7.19 -13.24 9.14
N LEU A 33 7.73 -12.01 9.14
CA LEU A 33 7.75 -11.16 10.33
C LEU A 33 6.33 -10.84 10.83
N ASN A 34 5.39 -10.49 9.93
CA ASN A 34 3.99 -10.30 10.30
C ASN A 34 3.39 -11.60 10.88
N LEU A 35 3.51 -12.73 10.18
CA LEU A 35 2.96 -14.02 10.64
C LEU A 35 3.57 -14.52 11.96
N ALA A 36 4.82 -14.15 12.25
CA ALA A 36 5.50 -14.46 13.49
C ALA A 36 5.13 -13.51 14.66
N GLY A 37 4.16 -12.60 14.48
CA GLY A 37 3.79 -11.62 15.49
C GLY A 37 4.85 -10.54 15.73
N LYS A 38 5.67 -10.25 14.71
CA LYS A 38 6.70 -9.19 14.74
C LYS A 38 6.38 -8.03 13.77
N PRO A 39 5.16 -7.45 13.79
CA PRO A 39 4.73 -6.45 12.80
C PRO A 39 5.55 -5.14 12.85
N ALA A 40 6.05 -4.74 14.02
CA ALA A 40 6.94 -3.57 14.13
C ALA A 40 8.26 -3.77 13.34
N ALA A 41 8.82 -4.98 13.40
CA ALA A 41 10.01 -5.34 12.64
C ALA A 41 9.69 -5.43 11.13
N ALA A 42 8.54 -6.00 10.76
CA ALA A 42 8.08 -6.03 9.37
C ALA A 42 7.96 -4.61 8.78
N LYS A 43 7.31 -3.69 9.51
CA LYS A 43 7.18 -2.29 9.12
C LYS A 43 8.54 -1.62 8.91
N LYS A 44 9.45 -1.76 9.86
CA LYS A 44 10.80 -1.18 9.76
C LYS A 44 11.54 -1.73 8.53
N HIS A 45 11.56 -3.06 8.38
CA HIS A 45 12.20 -3.74 7.27
C HIS A 45 11.65 -3.27 5.90
N LEU A 46 10.33 -3.16 5.76
CA LEU A 46 9.70 -2.65 4.54
C LEU A 46 10.14 -1.21 4.27
N ARG A 47 10.09 -0.31 5.27
CA ARG A 47 10.43 1.11 5.11
C ARG A 47 11.92 1.35 4.80
N ASP A 48 12.79 0.51 5.33
CA ASP A 48 14.23 0.55 5.05
C ASP A 48 14.57 0.00 3.65
N SER A 49 13.63 -0.73 3.04
CA SER A 49 13.80 -1.28 1.69
C SER A 49 13.47 -0.23 0.62
N SER A 50 14.25 -0.17 -0.45
CA SER A 50 14.18 0.83 -1.52
C SER A 50 12.96 0.72 -2.46
N PHE A 51 11.95 -0.08 -2.11
CA PHE A 51 10.77 -0.33 -2.95
C PHE A 51 9.66 0.72 -2.81
N VAL A 52 9.75 1.61 -1.81
CA VAL A 52 8.80 2.72 -1.57
C VAL A 52 8.61 3.58 -2.84
N GLU A 53 9.68 3.80 -3.60
CA GLU A 53 9.66 4.66 -4.79
C GLU A 53 8.94 4.03 -6.00
N LYS A 54 8.73 2.70 -6.02
CA LYS A 54 8.23 2.00 -7.21
C LYS A 54 6.72 1.75 -7.22
N GLY A 55 5.99 2.22 -6.20
CA GLY A 55 4.53 2.06 -6.13
C GLY A 55 4.07 0.60 -6.14
N ASP A 56 4.87 -0.32 -5.59
CA ASP A 56 4.58 -1.76 -5.64
C ASP A 56 3.37 -2.11 -4.75
N PRO A 57 2.30 -2.71 -5.29
CA PRO A 57 1.11 -3.06 -4.51
C PRO A 57 1.44 -3.97 -3.31
N ARG A 58 2.38 -4.91 -3.48
CA ARG A 58 2.71 -5.88 -2.42
C ARG A 58 3.37 -5.21 -1.22
N PHE A 59 4.19 -4.19 -1.47
CA PHE A 59 4.78 -3.36 -0.42
C PHE A 59 3.69 -2.72 0.44
N PHE A 60 2.73 -2.03 -0.21
CA PHE A 60 1.67 -1.31 0.48
C PHE A 60 0.76 -2.25 1.27
N LYS A 61 0.46 -3.43 0.73
CA LYS A 61 -0.38 -4.42 1.41
C LYS A 61 0.27 -4.95 2.70
N LEU A 62 1.54 -5.36 2.63
CA LEU A 62 2.26 -5.87 3.80
C LEU A 62 2.49 -4.77 4.85
N LEU A 63 2.73 -3.54 4.40
CA LEU A 63 2.87 -2.39 5.28
C LEU A 63 1.55 -2.07 5.99
N ALA A 64 0.42 -2.12 5.29
CA ALA A 64 -0.89 -1.92 5.89
C ALA A 64 -1.19 -2.95 6.98
N GLU A 65 -0.89 -4.23 6.73
CA GLU A 65 -1.03 -5.31 7.72
C GLU A 65 -0.16 -5.05 8.95
N ALA A 66 1.12 -4.75 8.73
CA ALA A 66 2.04 -4.44 9.82
C ALA A 66 1.60 -3.22 10.64
N GLU A 67 1.08 -2.17 9.98
CA GLU A 67 0.58 -0.96 10.64
C GLU A 67 -0.71 -1.22 11.42
N ASN A 68 -1.61 -2.06 10.90
CA ASN A 68 -2.82 -2.48 11.60
C ASN A 68 -2.49 -3.23 12.90
N ASP A 69 -1.57 -4.20 12.81
CA ASP A 69 -1.26 -5.09 13.93
C ASP A 69 -0.53 -4.38 15.09
N ILE A 70 0.12 -3.24 14.83
CA ILE A 70 0.71 -2.37 15.86
C ILE A 70 -0.22 -1.22 16.28
N GLY A 71 -1.48 -1.22 15.84
CA GLY A 71 -2.48 -0.21 16.19
C GLY A 71 -2.34 1.14 15.47
N ASN A 72 -1.50 1.23 14.43
CA ASN A 72 -1.37 2.44 13.60
C ASN A 72 -2.46 2.51 12.53
N ILE A 73 -3.73 2.49 12.95
CA ILE A 73 -4.91 2.28 12.09
C ILE A 73 -5.00 3.30 10.93
N ALA A 74 -4.77 4.59 11.20
CA ALA A 74 -4.81 5.61 10.16
C ALA A 74 -3.75 5.39 9.06
N ASN A 75 -2.54 4.99 9.45
CA ASN A 75 -1.49 4.67 8.49
C ASN A 75 -1.80 3.39 7.74
N SER A 76 -2.39 2.38 8.39
CA SER A 76 -2.83 1.15 7.73
C SER A 76 -3.80 1.43 6.58
N HIS A 77 -4.84 2.24 6.86
CA HIS A 77 -5.79 2.66 5.82
C HIS A 77 -5.13 3.51 4.74
N PHE A 78 -4.21 4.41 5.08
CA PHE A 78 -3.42 5.13 4.07
C PHE A 78 -2.60 4.16 3.20
N SER A 79 -1.93 3.17 3.79
CA SER A 79 -1.18 2.17 3.02
C SER A 79 -2.11 1.35 2.13
N LEU A 80 -3.33 1.03 2.57
CA LEU A 80 -4.34 0.40 1.70
C LEU A 80 -4.82 1.31 0.58
N SER A 81 -4.88 2.64 0.77
CA SER A 81 -5.22 3.55 -0.32
C SER A 81 -4.17 3.51 -1.42
N GLU A 82 -2.88 3.50 -1.05
CA GLU A 82 -1.79 3.36 -2.01
C GLU A 82 -1.83 2.01 -2.74
N TYR A 83 -2.19 0.93 -2.03
CA TYR A 83 -2.42 -0.39 -2.64
C TYR A 83 -3.50 -0.33 -3.71
N TYR A 84 -4.71 0.14 -3.38
CA TYR A 84 -5.80 0.21 -4.35
C TYR A 84 -5.51 1.18 -5.50
N ARG A 85 -4.85 2.32 -5.22
CA ARG A 85 -4.43 3.27 -6.26
C ARG A 85 -3.46 2.63 -7.24
N SER A 86 -2.50 1.85 -6.75
CA SER A 86 -1.54 1.11 -7.60
C SER A 86 -2.19 0.06 -8.51
N LEU A 87 -3.41 -0.39 -8.17
CA LEU A 87 -4.23 -1.28 -9.00
C LEU A 87 -5.18 -0.54 -9.96
N GLY A 88 -5.21 0.80 -9.91
CA GLY A 88 -6.17 1.63 -10.65
C GLY A 88 -7.56 1.72 -10.00
N GLU A 89 -7.73 1.16 -8.81
CA GLU A 89 -8.99 1.12 -8.07
C GLU A 89 -9.19 2.41 -7.25
N LEU A 90 -9.23 3.55 -7.95
CA LEU A 90 -9.20 4.90 -7.34
C LEU A 90 -10.34 5.15 -6.34
N ARG A 91 -11.54 4.61 -6.61
CA ARG A 91 -12.69 4.76 -5.70
C ARG A 91 -12.49 3.99 -4.39
N LEU A 92 -11.91 2.78 -4.46
CA LEU A 92 -11.56 2.00 -3.27
C LEU A 92 -10.41 2.68 -2.51
N ALA A 93 -9.45 3.25 -3.21
CA ALA A 93 -8.37 4.01 -2.59
C ALA A 93 -8.91 5.20 -1.79
N LEU A 94 -9.83 5.98 -2.37
CA LEU A 94 -10.47 7.10 -1.69
C LEU A 94 -11.29 6.64 -0.47
N GLN A 95 -11.99 5.50 -0.57
CA GLN A 95 -12.71 4.92 0.57
C GLN A 95 -11.76 4.62 1.75
N GLN A 96 -10.56 4.09 1.48
CA GLN A 96 -9.57 3.85 2.53
C GLN A 96 -9.07 5.16 3.16
N LEU A 97 -8.86 6.22 2.37
CA LEU A 97 -8.47 7.53 2.92
C LEU A 97 -9.55 8.13 3.83
N TYR A 98 -10.84 7.97 3.48
CA TYR A 98 -11.94 8.36 4.37
C TYR A 98 -11.91 7.58 5.71
N LEU A 99 -11.58 6.29 5.68
CA LEU A 99 -11.42 5.50 6.92
C LEU A 99 -10.20 5.97 7.73
N ALA A 100 -9.09 6.27 7.07
CA ALA A 100 -7.90 6.85 7.70
C ALA A 100 -8.24 8.17 8.42
N GLN A 101 -8.98 9.06 7.76
CA GLN A 101 -9.37 10.37 8.28
C GLN A 101 -10.32 10.28 9.49
N LYS A 102 -11.14 9.23 9.55
CA LYS A 102 -12.09 8.97 10.66
C LYS A 102 -11.46 8.29 11.87
N THR A 103 -10.20 7.84 11.78
CA THR A 103 -9.50 7.25 12.91
C THR A 103 -9.32 8.30 14.01
N SER A 104 -9.52 7.93 15.28
CA SER A 104 -9.25 8.83 16.40
C SER A 104 -7.74 9.13 16.49
N ASP A 105 -7.39 10.24 17.12
CA ASP A 105 -5.99 10.56 17.48
C ASP A 105 -4.99 10.66 16.32
N ILE A 106 -5.47 10.97 15.09
CA ILE A 106 -4.57 11.29 13.99
C ILE A 106 -3.84 12.62 14.23
N THR A 107 -2.54 12.62 13.98
CA THR A 107 -1.71 13.82 14.04
C THR A 107 -2.07 14.82 12.94
N ASN A 108 -1.73 16.09 13.13
CA ASN A 108 -1.90 17.12 12.09
C ASN A 108 -1.14 16.74 10.80
N TYR A 109 0.06 16.16 10.93
CA TYR A 109 0.82 15.68 9.78
C TYR A 109 0.07 14.59 9.01
N GLN A 110 -0.49 13.60 9.70
CA GLN A 110 -1.28 12.54 9.06
C GLN A 110 -2.52 13.10 8.37
N ARG A 111 -3.23 14.04 9.03
CA ARG A 111 -4.40 14.71 8.44
C ARG A 111 -4.05 15.38 7.12
N LEU A 112 -3.04 16.26 7.12
CA LEU A 112 -2.60 16.96 5.92
C LEU A 112 -2.17 15.99 4.81
N ARG A 113 -1.45 14.91 5.17
CA ARG A 113 -1.03 13.88 4.21
C ARG A 113 -2.21 13.11 3.62
N ILE A 114 -3.21 12.77 4.43
CA ILE A 114 -4.44 12.10 3.98
C ILE A 114 -5.21 13.01 3.03
N ASP A 115 -5.44 14.26 3.43
CA ASP A 115 -6.19 15.25 2.64
C ASP A 115 -5.52 15.49 1.27
N ALA A 116 -4.20 15.71 1.25
CA ALA A 116 -3.45 15.88 0.02
C ALA A 116 -3.58 14.67 -0.92
N ARG A 117 -3.53 13.45 -0.39
CA ARG A 117 -3.71 12.25 -1.23
C ARG A 117 -5.15 12.09 -1.73
N MET A 118 -6.15 12.50 -0.95
CA MET A 118 -7.54 12.49 -1.40
C MET A 118 -7.73 13.45 -2.59
N ASP A 119 -7.13 14.63 -2.53
CA ASP A 119 -7.16 15.61 -3.62
C ASP A 119 -6.51 15.04 -4.89
N GLU A 120 -5.31 14.47 -4.78
CA GLU A 120 -4.62 13.82 -5.91
C GLU A 120 -5.46 12.71 -6.56
N ILE A 121 -6.10 11.84 -5.76
CA ILE A 121 -6.95 10.76 -6.30
C ILE A 121 -8.22 11.31 -6.96
N ASN A 122 -8.80 12.38 -6.42
CA ASN A 122 -9.95 13.04 -7.04
C ASN A 122 -9.56 13.66 -8.39
N GLU A 123 -8.37 14.25 -8.50
CA GLU A 123 -7.83 14.75 -9.77
C GLU A 123 -7.63 13.61 -10.78
N GLU A 124 -7.03 12.49 -10.36
CA GLU A 124 -6.88 11.29 -11.21
C GLU A 124 -8.24 10.77 -11.73
N LEU A 125 -9.27 10.76 -10.87
CA LEU A 125 -10.64 10.37 -11.25
C LEU A 125 -11.24 11.31 -12.31
N VAL A 126 -11.12 12.62 -12.12
CA VAL A 126 -11.62 13.61 -13.08
C VAL A 126 -10.94 13.45 -14.44
N GLN A 127 -9.63 13.26 -14.46
CA GLN A 127 -8.87 13.03 -15.70
C GLN A 127 -9.32 11.74 -16.41
N LEU A 128 -9.55 10.67 -15.64
CA LEU A 128 -10.05 9.40 -16.19
C LEU A 128 -11.43 9.59 -16.84
N GLU A 129 -12.35 10.26 -16.16
CA GLU A 129 -13.70 10.55 -16.66
C GLU A 129 -13.63 11.39 -17.95
N GLN A 130 -12.86 12.47 -17.97
CA GLN A 130 -12.65 13.29 -19.17
C GLN A 130 -12.08 12.50 -20.34
N GLY A 131 -11.06 11.66 -20.09
CA GLY A 131 -10.45 10.82 -21.11
C GLY A 131 -11.41 9.78 -21.69
N THR A 132 -12.29 9.19 -20.86
CA THR A 132 -13.34 8.29 -21.35
C THR A 132 -14.35 9.00 -22.24
N MET A 133 -14.83 10.17 -21.81
CA MET A 133 -15.78 10.99 -22.58
C MET A 133 -15.21 11.43 -23.94
N GLU A 134 -13.93 11.83 -23.99
CA GLU A 134 -13.27 12.22 -25.23
C GLU A 134 -13.15 11.04 -26.21
N ARG A 135 -12.77 9.86 -25.71
CA ARG A 135 -12.70 8.62 -26.52
C ARG A 135 -14.05 8.25 -27.11
N GLU A 136 -15.12 8.38 -26.33
CA GLU A 136 -16.49 8.13 -26.81
C GLU A 136 -16.92 9.14 -27.88
N ARG A 137 -16.63 10.42 -27.70
CA ARG A 137 -16.92 11.47 -28.69
C ARG A 137 -16.22 11.17 -30.02
N LYS A 138 -14.91 10.90 -29.99
CA LYS A 138 -14.11 10.54 -31.18
C LYS A 138 -14.66 9.29 -31.87
N ARG A 139 -15.12 8.29 -31.11
CA ARG A 139 -15.74 7.07 -31.66
C ARG A 139 -17.06 7.36 -32.38
N LYS A 140 -17.89 8.27 -31.85
CA LYS A 140 -19.16 8.68 -32.48
C LYS A 140 -18.91 9.47 -33.76
N GLU A 141 -17.92 10.36 -33.78
CA GLU A 141 -17.53 11.14 -34.96
C GLU A 141 -17.03 10.26 -36.12
N ARG A 142 -16.20 9.24 -35.83
CA ARG A 142 -15.69 8.30 -36.85
C ARG A 142 -16.75 7.38 -37.46
N ARG A 143 -17.93 7.27 -36.84
CA ARG A 143 -19.05 6.42 -37.29
C ARG A 143 -20.07 7.19 -38.11
N ARG A 144 -19.93 8.51 -38.21
CA ARG A 144 -20.71 9.38 -39.08
C ARG A 144 -19.97 9.56 -40.39
#